data_AF-A0A382YH63-F1
#
_entry.id   AF-A0A382YH63-F1
#
_cell.length_a   1.000
_cell.length_b   1.000
_cell.length_c   1.000
_cell.angle_alpha   90.00
_cell.angle_beta   90.00
_cell.angle_gamma   90.00
#
_symmetry.space_group_name_H-M   'P 1'
#
loop_
_entity.id
_entity.type
_entity.pdbx_description
1 polymer ?
#
loop_
_entity_poly.entity_id
_entity_poly.type
_entity_poly.pdbx_seq_one_letter_code
_entity_poly.pdbx_strand_id
1 'polypeptide(L)'
;MSTITPGRVHVIAGGYPPGALSGHDMDYVRLRLLGLLAEQDIVATTGNDFSDIDRWLPSAQLMITYVAGPYLDDKQNQFVRRWLDDGGHWLGLHGTSGGKATRLGEGRRRRMVKTSHHDTLGGFFLSHPPIRKFRVDVVDPSHPLTKDLPESFETVDEPYMVEIQHPSETKLLLTAELGPDNSPPGSGFEYDEDTALQPDGKTRILGFTRNFGKGGVTYIALGHRSAPHRKQPSAD
;
A
#
# COMPACT_ATOMS: atom_id res chain seq x y z
N MET A 1 4.78 -15.24 26.95
CA MET A 1 4.66 -13.77 27.06
C MET A 1 5.75 -13.19 26.17
N SER A 2 5.40 -12.72 24.98
CA SER A 2 6.39 -12.13 24.07
C SER A 2 6.77 -10.76 24.62
N THR A 3 8.02 -10.59 25.03
CA THR A 3 8.59 -9.29 25.38
C THR A 3 8.76 -8.50 24.10
N ILE A 4 7.75 -7.72 23.74
CA ILE A 4 7.85 -6.76 22.65
C ILE A 4 9.03 -5.84 22.97
N THR A 5 10.11 -5.98 22.22
CA THR A 5 11.30 -5.14 22.39
C THR A 5 11.01 -3.80 21.70
N PRO A 6 11.14 -2.64 22.37
CA PRO A 6 10.97 -1.36 21.71
C PRO A 6 11.93 -1.22 20.52
N GLY A 7 11.41 -0.86 19.34
CA GLY A 7 12.23 -0.33 18.26
C GLY A 7 12.74 -1.31 17.19
N ARG A 8 12.11 -2.47 16.96
CA ARG A 8 12.41 -3.30 15.77
C ARG A 8 11.34 -3.20 14.70
N VAL A 9 11.81 -3.09 13.46
CA VAL A 9 10.99 -3.05 12.26
C VAL A 9 11.29 -4.25 11.37
N HIS A 10 10.27 -4.80 10.73
CA HIS A 10 10.44 -5.76 9.64
C HIS A 10 10.03 -5.10 8.32
N VAL A 11 10.98 -4.98 7.38
CA VAL A 11 10.76 -4.35 6.07
C VAL A 11 10.62 -5.43 5.02
N ILE A 12 9.47 -5.51 4.37
CA ILE A 12 9.22 -6.42 3.25
C ILE A 12 9.14 -5.60 1.98
N ALA A 13 10.10 -5.81 1.08
CA ALA A 13 10.06 -5.19 -0.24
C ALA A 13 10.39 -6.24 -1.31
N GLY A 14 9.55 -6.37 -2.32
CA GLY A 14 9.76 -7.38 -3.37
C GLY A 14 8.58 -7.54 -4.32
N GLY A 15 8.84 -8.15 -5.48
CA GLY A 15 7.83 -8.37 -6.51
C GLY A 15 7.63 -9.84 -6.85
N TYR A 16 6.52 -10.11 -7.55
CA TYR A 16 6.12 -11.45 -7.97
C TYR A 16 6.16 -11.65 -9.49
N PRO A 17 6.64 -12.80 -10.01
CA PRO A 17 7.19 -13.93 -9.26
C PRO A 17 8.50 -13.58 -8.55
N PRO A 18 8.97 -14.40 -7.59
CA PRO A 18 10.22 -14.14 -6.87
C PRO A 18 11.37 -13.76 -7.80
N GLY A 19 12.03 -12.63 -7.52
CA GLY A 19 13.09 -12.06 -8.35
C GLY A 19 12.63 -11.11 -9.46
N ALA A 20 11.31 -10.91 -9.64
CA ALA A 20 10.77 -9.94 -10.57
C ALA A 20 10.52 -8.57 -9.91
N LEU A 21 10.68 -7.51 -10.70
CA LEU A 21 10.42 -6.13 -10.27
C LEU A 21 8.94 -5.74 -10.40
N SER A 22 8.19 -6.42 -11.27
CA SER A 22 6.74 -6.18 -11.48
C SER A 22 6.37 -4.71 -11.64
N GLY A 23 7.18 -4.00 -12.41
CA GLY A 23 7.00 -2.58 -12.70
C GLY A 23 7.67 -1.63 -11.71
N HIS A 24 8.16 -2.12 -10.56
CA HIS A 24 8.66 -1.29 -9.47
C HIS A 24 10.13 -1.58 -9.10
N ASP A 25 10.90 -0.56 -8.75
CA ASP A 25 12.26 -0.69 -8.23
C ASP A 25 12.25 -0.99 -6.72
N MET A 26 12.05 -2.27 -6.40
CA MET A 26 11.99 -2.77 -5.03
C MET A 26 13.29 -2.53 -4.25
N ASP A 27 14.43 -2.58 -4.94
CA ASP A 27 15.75 -2.42 -4.32
C ASP A 27 16.01 -0.98 -3.93
N TYR A 28 15.67 -0.03 -4.81
CA TYR A 28 15.72 1.40 -4.48
C TYR A 28 14.85 1.69 -3.26
N VAL A 29 13.59 1.22 -3.25
CA VAL A 29 12.68 1.49 -2.14
C VAL A 29 13.18 0.85 -0.85
N ARG A 30 13.65 -0.41 -0.88
CA ARG A 30 14.24 -1.07 0.29
C ARG A 30 15.41 -0.27 0.84
N LEU A 31 16.33 0.18 -0.02
CA LEU A 31 17.48 0.99 0.38
C LEU A 31 17.03 2.31 1.05
N ARG A 32 16.04 3.00 0.48
CA ARG A 32 15.52 4.25 1.07
C ARG A 32 14.85 4.03 2.42
N LEU A 33 14.04 2.99 2.57
CA LEU A 33 13.40 2.65 3.84
C LEU A 33 14.44 2.32 4.91
N LEU A 34 15.45 1.50 4.59
CA LEU A 34 16.52 1.15 5.53
C LEU A 34 17.35 2.38 5.92
N GLY A 35 17.62 3.29 4.98
CA GLY A 35 18.28 4.56 5.28
C GLY A 35 17.51 5.42 6.28
N LEU A 36 16.20 5.60 6.04
CA LEU A 36 15.33 6.36 6.96
C LEU A 36 15.25 5.75 8.36
N LEU A 37 15.22 4.41 8.45
CA LEU A 37 15.24 3.71 9.74
C LEU A 37 16.59 3.87 10.45
N ALA A 38 17.69 3.78 9.70
CA ALA A 38 19.04 3.97 10.25
C ALA A 38 19.27 5.40 10.76
N GLU A 39 18.71 6.42 10.10
CA GLU A 39 18.74 7.82 10.58
C GLU A 39 18.08 8.01 11.95
N GLN A 40 17.23 7.07 12.37
CA GLN A 40 16.54 7.07 13.66
C GLN A 40 17.09 6.02 14.64
N ASP A 41 18.22 5.39 14.33
CA ASP A 41 18.81 4.28 15.08
C ASP A 41 17.86 3.07 15.27
N ILE A 42 16.94 2.87 14.32
CA ILE A 42 15.95 1.78 14.35
C ILE A 42 16.51 0.56 13.61
N VAL A 43 16.59 -0.56 14.32
CA VAL A 43 17.07 -1.83 13.74
C VAL A 43 15.98 -2.48 12.90
N ALA A 44 16.31 -2.79 11.65
CA ALA A 44 15.41 -3.44 10.71
C ALA A 44 15.88 -4.86 10.35
N THR A 45 14.92 -5.77 10.22
CA THR A 45 15.08 -7.04 9.49
C THR A 45 14.41 -6.91 8.12
N THR A 46 14.81 -7.72 7.14
CA THR A 46 14.30 -7.59 5.77
C THR A 46 13.76 -8.91 5.22
N GLY A 47 12.70 -8.82 4.42
CA GLY A 47 12.14 -9.92 3.63
C GLY A 47 11.87 -9.46 2.18
N ASN A 48 11.78 -10.42 1.26
CA ASN A 48 11.35 -10.16 -0.12
C ASN A 48 9.85 -10.40 -0.34
N ASP A 49 9.23 -11.16 0.56
CA ASP A 49 7.82 -11.49 0.58
C ASP A 49 7.42 -11.84 2.03
N PHE A 50 6.23 -12.41 2.21
CA PHE A 50 5.69 -12.74 3.54
C PHE A 50 6.11 -14.13 4.06
N SER A 51 7.10 -14.80 3.46
CA SER A 51 7.42 -16.20 3.79
C SER A 51 8.01 -16.42 5.19
N ASP A 52 8.63 -15.41 5.80
CA ASP A 52 9.33 -15.50 7.08
C ASP A 52 8.75 -14.60 8.19
N ILE A 53 7.51 -14.14 8.01
CA ILE A 53 6.84 -13.25 8.97
C ILE A 53 6.65 -13.88 10.35
N ASP A 54 6.46 -15.20 10.42
CA ASP A 54 6.29 -15.92 11.68
C ASP A 54 7.57 -15.93 12.52
N ARG A 55 8.72 -15.85 11.86
CA ARG A 55 10.03 -15.74 12.49
C ARG A 55 10.31 -14.32 13.00
N TRP A 56 9.97 -13.29 12.22
CA TRP A 56 10.43 -11.92 12.49
C TRP A 56 9.43 -11.03 13.21
N LEU A 57 8.13 -11.13 12.89
CA LEU A 57 7.11 -10.27 13.50
C LEU A 57 6.97 -10.43 15.02
N PRO A 58 7.16 -11.62 15.65
CA PRO A 58 7.10 -11.71 17.12
C PRO A 58 8.10 -10.80 17.85
N SER A 59 9.17 -10.39 17.17
CA SER A 59 10.20 -9.48 17.70
C SER A 59 10.08 -8.04 17.20
N ALA A 60 9.17 -7.76 16.27
CA ALA A 60 8.98 -6.45 15.64
C ALA A 60 7.69 -5.78 16.12
N GLN A 61 7.73 -4.46 16.27
CA GLN A 61 6.55 -3.63 16.58
C GLN A 61 5.88 -3.08 15.32
N LEU A 62 6.65 -2.96 14.23
CA LEU A 62 6.20 -2.38 12.98
C LEU A 62 6.64 -3.29 11.81
N MET A 63 5.71 -3.52 10.90
CA MET A 63 5.97 -4.11 9.60
C MET A 63 5.77 -3.03 8.53
N ILE A 64 6.76 -2.81 7.68
CA ILE A 64 6.65 -1.91 6.53
C ILE A 64 6.66 -2.75 5.27
N THR A 65 5.68 -2.59 4.40
CA THR A 65 5.60 -3.36 3.15
C THR A 65 5.60 -2.44 1.93
N TYR A 66 6.36 -2.82 0.90
CA TYR A 66 6.31 -2.28 -0.44
C TYR A 66 6.44 -3.44 -1.43
N VAL A 67 5.31 -4.02 -1.82
CA VAL A 67 5.30 -5.29 -2.58
C VAL A 67 4.46 -5.22 -3.84
N ALA A 68 4.83 -5.99 -4.85
CA ALA A 68 3.99 -6.24 -6.05
C ALA A 68 3.61 -7.73 -6.12
N GLY A 69 3.20 -8.25 -4.97
CA GLY A 69 3.00 -9.67 -4.70
C GLY A 69 4.31 -10.42 -4.34
N PRO A 70 4.18 -11.69 -3.88
CA PRO A 70 2.92 -12.31 -3.50
C PRO A 70 2.34 -11.61 -2.27
N TYR A 71 1.02 -11.57 -2.18
CA TYR A 71 0.30 -11.00 -1.03
C TYR A 71 0.07 -12.10 0.01
N LEU A 72 -0.35 -11.72 1.22
CA LEU A 72 -0.62 -12.68 2.29
C LEU A 72 -1.61 -13.75 1.81
N ASP A 73 -1.25 -15.02 2.00
CA ASP A 73 -2.22 -16.11 1.97
C ASP A 73 -3.08 -16.13 3.25
N ASP A 74 -4.09 -16.99 3.32
CA ASP A 74 -5.00 -17.01 4.47
C ASP A 74 -4.32 -17.37 5.80
N LYS A 75 -3.28 -18.22 5.77
CA LYS A 75 -2.55 -18.63 6.97
C LYS A 75 -1.66 -17.49 7.47
N GLN A 76 -0.91 -16.88 6.56
CA GLN A 76 -0.08 -15.71 6.83
C GLN A 76 -0.95 -14.54 7.30
N ASN A 77 -2.10 -14.31 6.67
CA ASN A 77 -3.04 -13.27 7.05
C ASN A 77 -3.60 -13.49 8.46
N GLN A 78 -3.99 -14.72 8.81
CA GLN A 78 -4.42 -15.03 10.18
C GLN A 78 -3.31 -14.77 11.21
N PHE A 79 -2.06 -15.08 10.87
CA PHE A 79 -0.92 -14.78 11.72
C PHE A 79 -0.74 -13.26 11.91
N VAL A 80 -0.75 -12.49 10.82
CA VAL A 80 -0.65 -11.01 10.87
C VAL A 80 -1.77 -10.41 11.71
N ARG A 81 -3.02 -10.88 11.57
CA ARG A 81 -4.15 -10.37 12.36
C ARG A 81 -3.93 -10.57 13.87
N ARG A 82 -3.44 -11.75 14.29
CA ARG A 82 -3.10 -11.99 15.71
C ARG A 82 -1.99 -11.07 16.19
N TRP A 83 -0.96 -10.86 15.37
CA TRP A 83 0.12 -9.93 15.69
C TRP A 83 -0.36 -8.47 15.80
N LEU A 84 -1.28 -8.03 14.93
CA LEU A 84 -1.95 -6.73 15.04
C LEU A 84 -2.77 -6.64 16.32
N ASP A 85 -3.57 -7.66 16.65
CA ASP A 85 -4.35 -7.73 17.89
C ASP A 85 -3.48 -7.61 19.14
N ASP A 86 -2.26 -8.14 19.09
CA ASP A 86 -1.26 -8.09 20.15
C ASP A 86 -0.47 -6.77 20.21
N GLY A 87 -0.73 -5.81 19.32
CA GLY A 87 -0.14 -4.46 19.32
C GLY A 87 0.82 -4.15 18.17
N GLY A 88 0.95 -5.06 17.20
CA GLY A 88 1.71 -4.83 15.98
C GLY A 88 1.11 -3.72 15.11
N HIS A 89 1.95 -3.00 14.37
CA HIS A 89 1.53 -1.96 13.45
C HIS A 89 1.99 -2.26 12.02
N TRP A 90 1.10 -2.20 11.05
CA TRP A 90 1.46 -2.40 9.65
C TRP A 90 1.38 -1.08 8.87
N LEU A 91 2.50 -0.66 8.29
CA LEU A 91 2.57 0.40 7.30
C LEU A 91 2.67 -0.20 5.89
N GLY A 92 1.57 -0.15 5.13
CA GLY A 92 1.53 -0.56 3.74
C GLY A 92 1.80 0.60 2.80
N LEU A 93 2.70 0.42 1.84
CA LEU A 93 3.05 1.43 0.85
C LEU A 93 2.71 0.95 -0.57
N HIS A 94 2.13 1.85 -1.36
CA HIS A 94 1.87 1.72 -2.79
C HIS A 94 1.36 0.33 -3.21
N GLY A 95 2.19 -0.48 -3.85
CA GLY A 95 1.85 -1.81 -4.38
C GLY A 95 1.27 -2.79 -3.33
N THR A 96 1.43 -2.50 -2.03
CA THR A 96 0.88 -3.31 -0.94
C THR A 96 -0.64 -3.53 -1.04
N SER A 97 -1.40 -2.58 -1.60
CA SER A 97 -2.85 -2.74 -1.81
C SER A 97 -3.22 -3.52 -3.07
N GLY A 98 -2.23 -3.87 -3.90
CA GLY A 98 -2.42 -4.70 -5.07
C GLY A 98 -2.88 -6.12 -4.71
N GLY A 99 -3.18 -6.90 -5.74
CA GLY A 99 -3.72 -8.25 -5.61
C GLY A 99 -3.34 -9.14 -6.78
N LYS A 100 -3.90 -10.35 -6.80
CA LYS A 100 -3.78 -11.23 -7.96
C LYS A 100 -4.62 -10.67 -9.11
N ALA A 101 -4.05 -10.61 -10.30
CA ALA A 101 -4.77 -10.25 -11.52
C ALA A 101 -5.25 -11.50 -12.26
N THR A 102 -6.54 -11.58 -12.60
CA THR A 102 -7.13 -12.68 -13.40
C THR A 102 -7.53 -12.19 -14.78
N ARG A 103 -7.33 -13.02 -15.80
CA ARG A 103 -7.73 -12.71 -17.19
C ARG A 103 -9.26 -12.71 -17.33
N LEU A 104 -9.75 -11.81 -18.18
CA LEU A 104 -11.16 -11.74 -18.58
C LEU A 104 -11.35 -12.23 -20.01
N GLY A 105 -11.95 -13.42 -20.13
CA GLY A 105 -12.19 -14.07 -21.41
C GLY A 105 -10.91 -14.33 -22.21
N GLU A 106 -11.05 -14.40 -23.53
CA GLU A 106 -9.92 -14.50 -24.45
C GLU A 106 -9.37 -13.09 -24.72
N GLY A 107 -8.22 -12.76 -24.12
CA GLY A 107 -7.57 -11.46 -24.31
C GLY A 107 -6.52 -11.09 -23.28
N ARG A 108 -6.01 -9.86 -23.37
CA ARG A 108 -5.01 -9.29 -22.44
C ARG A 108 -5.63 -8.57 -21.25
N ARG A 109 -6.95 -8.40 -21.24
CA ARG A 109 -7.71 -7.76 -20.17
C ARG A 109 -7.58 -8.54 -18.88
N ARG A 110 -7.33 -7.82 -17.78
CA ARG A 110 -7.21 -8.40 -16.44
C ARG A 110 -7.99 -7.56 -15.45
N ARG A 111 -8.58 -8.20 -14.44
CA ARG A 111 -9.10 -7.55 -13.25
C ARG A 111 -8.32 -7.96 -12.02
N MET A 112 -8.25 -7.08 -11.04
CA MET A 112 -7.71 -7.38 -9.72
C MET A 112 -8.72 -8.20 -8.92
N VAL A 113 -8.22 -9.09 -8.07
CA VAL A 113 -9.04 -9.97 -7.23
C VAL A 113 -8.74 -9.72 -5.76
N LYS A 114 -9.79 -9.39 -5.01
CA LYS A 114 -9.75 -9.24 -3.55
C LYS A 114 -9.49 -10.58 -2.86
N THR A 115 -8.83 -10.49 -1.72
CA THR A 115 -8.42 -11.62 -0.86
C THR A 115 -8.42 -11.16 0.59
N SER A 116 -8.20 -12.09 1.53
CA SER A 116 -8.12 -11.81 2.97
C SER A 116 -7.00 -10.81 3.35
N HIS A 117 -5.95 -10.68 2.53
CA HIS A 117 -4.93 -9.64 2.63
C HIS A 117 -5.54 -8.22 2.64
N HIS A 118 -6.46 -7.97 1.71
CA HIS A 118 -7.06 -6.64 1.53
C HIS A 118 -8.05 -6.32 2.65
N ASP A 119 -8.76 -7.33 3.14
CA ASP A 119 -9.61 -7.20 4.33
C ASP A 119 -8.80 -6.75 5.54
N THR A 120 -7.64 -7.37 5.80
CA THR A 120 -6.77 -6.97 6.91
C THR A 120 -6.11 -5.62 6.66
N LEU A 121 -5.60 -5.37 5.44
CA LEU A 121 -4.98 -4.09 5.07
C LEU A 121 -5.97 -2.92 5.16
N GLY A 122 -7.24 -3.17 4.86
CA GLY A 122 -8.30 -2.16 4.80
C GLY A 122 -8.42 -1.44 3.45
N GLY A 123 -7.60 -1.80 2.46
CA GLY A 123 -7.55 -1.18 1.13
C GLY A 123 -7.35 -2.19 0.01
N PHE A 124 -7.99 -1.94 -1.13
CA PHE A 124 -7.88 -2.76 -2.34
C PHE A 124 -7.61 -1.88 -3.57
N PHE A 125 -6.53 -2.16 -4.28
CA PHE A 125 -6.22 -1.51 -5.54
C PHE A 125 -7.13 -2.04 -6.65
N LEU A 126 -7.85 -1.11 -7.29
CA LEU A 126 -8.77 -1.38 -8.39
C LEU A 126 -8.05 -1.24 -9.74
N SER A 127 -7.46 -0.07 -9.98
CA SER A 127 -6.74 0.31 -11.21
C SER A 127 -5.90 1.58 -10.95
N HIS A 128 -5.27 2.13 -11.97
CA HIS A 128 -4.63 3.44 -11.92
C HIS A 128 -4.66 4.14 -13.31
N PRO A 129 -4.78 5.48 -13.36
CA PRO A 129 -4.36 6.28 -14.51
C PRO A 129 -2.84 6.26 -14.72
N PRO A 130 -2.33 6.84 -15.82
CA PRO A 130 -0.90 7.08 -16.02
C PRO A 130 -0.29 7.96 -14.93
N ILE A 131 1.05 7.91 -14.82
CA ILE A 131 1.82 8.79 -13.92
C ILE A 131 1.57 10.24 -14.33
N ARG A 132 1.26 11.11 -13.38
CA ARG A 132 0.98 12.53 -13.63
C ARG A 132 1.27 13.38 -12.40
N LYS A 133 1.32 14.70 -12.60
CA LYS A 133 1.30 15.65 -11.50
C LYS A 133 -0.11 15.80 -10.93
N PHE A 134 -0.24 15.86 -9.60
CA PHE A 134 -1.50 16.18 -8.92
C PHE A 134 -1.26 16.77 -7.52
N ARG A 135 -2.29 17.40 -6.97
CA ARG A 135 -2.32 17.94 -5.62
C ARG A 135 -2.89 16.90 -4.65
N VAL A 136 -2.24 16.75 -3.50
CA VAL A 136 -2.66 15.91 -2.38
C VAL A 136 -3.11 16.81 -1.24
N ASP A 137 -4.29 16.53 -0.71
CA ASP A 137 -4.88 17.18 0.46
C ASP A 137 -4.60 16.37 1.73
N VAL A 138 -4.21 17.06 2.81
CA VAL A 138 -4.06 16.48 4.14
C VAL A 138 -5.39 16.62 4.89
N VAL A 139 -6.07 15.50 5.12
CA VAL A 139 -7.45 15.47 5.63
C VAL A 139 -7.50 15.65 7.15
N ASP A 140 -6.54 15.06 7.87
CA ASP A 140 -6.45 15.16 9.33
C ASP A 140 -5.07 15.73 9.73
N PRO A 141 -4.89 17.06 9.75
CA PRO A 141 -3.61 17.66 10.14
C PRO A 141 -3.30 17.50 11.63
N SER A 142 -4.25 17.02 12.44
CA SER A 142 -4.02 16.77 13.87
C SER A 142 -3.45 15.38 14.14
N HIS A 143 -3.57 14.46 13.18
CA HIS A 143 -3.11 13.09 13.34
C HIS A 143 -1.58 13.01 13.42
N PRO A 144 -0.99 12.16 14.29
CA PRO A 144 0.47 12.11 14.48
C PRO A 144 1.32 11.83 13.23
N LEU A 145 0.74 11.23 12.19
CA LEU A 145 1.42 10.93 10.92
C LEU A 145 1.40 12.09 9.92
N THR A 146 0.57 13.10 10.16
CA THR A 146 0.30 14.21 9.24
C THR A 146 0.41 15.56 9.93
N LYS A 147 0.57 15.59 11.26
CA LYS A 147 0.99 16.79 11.98
C LYS A 147 2.29 17.31 11.38
N ASP A 148 2.40 18.62 11.29
CA ASP A 148 3.53 19.33 10.70
C ASP A 148 3.65 19.21 9.16
N LEU A 149 2.76 18.48 8.48
CA LEU A 149 2.61 18.59 7.03
C LEU A 149 1.83 19.87 6.67
N PRO A 150 2.09 20.47 5.49
CA PRO A 150 1.21 21.51 4.97
C PRO A 150 -0.19 20.96 4.71
N GLU A 151 -1.20 21.83 4.66
CA GLU A 151 -2.59 21.45 4.33
C GLU A 151 -2.70 20.69 2.99
N SER A 152 -1.78 20.96 2.06
CA SER A 152 -1.65 20.23 0.81
C SER A 152 -0.25 20.33 0.22
N PHE A 153 0.08 19.43 -0.70
CA PHE A 153 1.31 19.45 -1.47
C PHE A 153 1.09 18.91 -2.89
N GLU A 154 1.99 19.26 -3.81
CA GLU A 154 2.01 18.67 -5.16
C GLU A 154 2.99 17.51 -5.23
N THR A 155 2.64 16.48 -6.01
CA THR A 155 3.52 15.34 -6.30
C THR A 155 3.37 14.88 -7.75
N VAL A 156 4.33 14.08 -8.22
CA VAL A 156 4.26 13.33 -9.47
C VAL A 156 4.32 11.85 -9.12
N ASP A 157 3.25 11.11 -9.38
CA ASP A 157 3.11 9.72 -8.97
C ASP A 157 2.14 8.95 -9.89
N GLU A 158 2.04 7.63 -9.70
CA GLU A 158 1.01 6.76 -10.29
C GLU A 158 -0.23 6.77 -9.36
N PRO A 159 -1.34 7.44 -9.71
CA PRO A 159 -2.44 7.65 -8.79
C PRO A 159 -3.28 6.37 -8.66
N TYR A 160 -2.94 5.52 -7.69
CA TYR A 160 -3.70 4.31 -7.38
C TYR A 160 -5.15 4.63 -7.02
N MET A 161 -6.08 3.91 -7.63
CA MET A 161 -7.50 3.91 -7.28
C MET A 161 -7.72 2.84 -6.21
N VAL A 162 -7.83 3.26 -4.96
CA VAL A 162 -7.94 2.36 -3.80
C VAL A 162 -9.34 2.39 -3.22
N GLU A 163 -9.98 1.23 -3.19
CA GLU A 163 -11.24 1.00 -2.48
C GLU A 163 -10.97 0.78 -0.98
N ILE A 164 -11.71 1.48 -0.12
CA ILE A 164 -11.70 1.25 1.32
C ILE A 164 -12.62 0.10 1.69
N GLN A 165 -12.08 -0.91 2.37
CA GLN A 165 -12.83 -2.11 2.76
C GLN A 165 -13.72 -1.88 4.00
N HIS A 166 -13.27 -1.02 4.93
CA HIS A 166 -13.92 -0.81 6.24
C HIS A 166 -14.17 0.68 6.54
N PRO A 167 -15.06 1.36 5.79
CA PRO A 167 -15.19 2.83 5.85
C PRO A 167 -15.58 3.36 7.24
N SER A 168 -16.37 2.62 8.03
CA SER A 168 -16.75 3.02 9.39
C SER A 168 -15.63 2.90 10.43
N GLU A 169 -14.55 2.19 10.10
CA GLU A 169 -13.42 1.92 11.00
C GLU A 169 -12.12 2.61 10.53
N THR A 170 -12.18 3.27 9.37
CA THR A 170 -11.03 3.88 8.73
C THR A 170 -11.07 5.40 8.89
N LYS A 171 -9.93 5.98 9.29
CA LYS A 171 -9.69 7.42 9.28
C LYS A 171 -8.85 7.79 8.08
N LEU A 172 -9.30 8.78 7.31
CA LEU A 172 -8.59 9.28 6.14
C LEU A 172 -7.46 10.21 6.57
N LEU A 173 -6.32 10.10 5.90
CA LEU A 173 -5.14 10.94 6.12
C LEU A 173 -4.86 11.81 4.91
N LEU A 174 -4.94 11.24 3.71
CA LEU A 174 -4.60 11.92 2.45
C LEU A 174 -5.66 11.63 1.38
N THR A 175 -6.03 12.66 0.63
CA THR A 175 -6.93 12.56 -0.54
C THR A 175 -6.39 13.37 -1.72
N ALA A 176 -6.99 13.18 -2.89
CA ALA A 176 -6.80 14.05 -4.04
C ALA A 176 -8.06 14.12 -4.90
N GLU A 177 -8.33 15.28 -5.49
CA GLU A 177 -9.37 15.43 -6.53
C GLU A 177 -8.83 14.92 -7.87
N LEU A 178 -9.02 13.63 -8.13
CA LEU A 178 -8.53 12.95 -9.33
C LEU A 178 -9.65 12.63 -10.34
N GLY A 179 -10.90 12.84 -9.97
CA GLY A 179 -12.04 12.61 -10.84
C GLY A 179 -12.33 11.11 -11.08
N PRO A 180 -13.36 10.82 -11.89
CA PRO A 180 -13.52 9.49 -12.47
C PRO A 180 -12.31 9.14 -13.35
N ASP A 181 -12.02 7.84 -13.48
CA ASP A 181 -10.98 7.40 -14.40
C ASP A 181 -11.41 7.66 -15.84
N ASN A 182 -10.66 8.53 -16.53
CA ASN A 182 -10.87 8.88 -17.93
C ASN A 182 -9.81 8.24 -18.83
N SER A 183 -9.09 7.23 -18.34
CA SER A 183 -8.08 6.52 -19.13
C SER A 183 -8.73 5.85 -20.35
N PRO A 184 -8.02 5.77 -21.49
CA PRO A 184 -8.55 5.11 -22.68
C PRO A 184 -8.98 3.66 -22.39
N PRO A 185 -10.08 3.17 -22.99
CA PRO A 185 -10.52 1.78 -22.81
C PRO A 185 -9.38 0.76 -23.00
N GLY A 186 -9.26 -0.19 -22.08
CA GLY A 186 -8.17 -1.17 -22.06
C GLY A 186 -6.86 -0.70 -21.43
N SER A 187 -6.82 0.52 -20.87
CA SER A 187 -5.75 0.97 -19.99
C SER A 187 -5.95 0.42 -18.57
N GLY A 188 -4.86 0.11 -17.87
CA GLY A 188 -4.92 -0.35 -16.48
C GLY A 188 -5.60 -1.72 -16.32
N PHE A 189 -6.39 -1.85 -15.25
CA PHE A 189 -7.16 -3.04 -14.93
C PHE A 189 -8.66 -2.79 -15.09
N GLU A 190 -9.38 -3.82 -15.53
CA GLU A 190 -10.82 -3.76 -15.72
C GLU A 190 -11.56 -3.91 -14.38
N TYR A 191 -12.64 -3.15 -14.22
CA TYR A 191 -13.54 -3.22 -13.07
C TYR A 191 -14.97 -2.88 -13.51
N ASP A 192 -15.96 -3.45 -12.83
CA ASP A 192 -17.39 -3.25 -13.19
C ASP A 192 -17.93 -1.94 -12.61
N GLU A 193 -17.43 -1.54 -11.43
CA GLU A 193 -17.80 -0.33 -10.71
C GLU A 193 -16.54 0.33 -10.14
N ASP A 194 -16.48 1.66 -10.20
CA ASP A 194 -15.38 2.44 -9.62
C ASP A 194 -15.57 2.62 -8.11
N THR A 195 -15.31 1.56 -7.36
CA THR A 195 -15.45 1.52 -5.90
C THR A 195 -14.42 2.38 -5.15
N ALA A 196 -13.43 2.93 -5.85
CA ALA A 196 -12.41 3.81 -5.29
C ALA A 196 -12.79 5.30 -5.36
N LEU A 197 -13.78 5.67 -6.18
CA LEU A 197 -14.26 7.05 -6.29
C LEU A 197 -15.20 7.36 -5.11
N GLN A 198 -14.96 8.48 -4.44
CA GLN A 198 -15.81 8.89 -3.32
C GLN A 198 -17.19 9.39 -3.80
N PRO A 199 -18.21 9.45 -2.92
CA PRO A 199 -19.57 9.85 -3.29
C PRO A 199 -19.71 11.25 -3.92
N ASP A 200 -18.71 12.12 -3.74
CA ASP A 200 -18.66 13.45 -4.38
C ASP A 200 -18.30 13.39 -5.87
N GLY A 201 -17.99 12.21 -6.40
CA GLY A 201 -17.69 11.97 -7.81
C GLY A 201 -16.32 12.47 -8.26
N LYS A 202 -15.46 12.94 -7.35
CA LYS A 202 -14.15 13.52 -7.72
C LYS A 202 -12.99 13.14 -6.81
N THR A 203 -13.26 12.84 -5.55
CA THR A 203 -12.21 12.58 -4.56
C THR A 203 -11.78 11.12 -4.59
N ARG A 204 -10.47 10.89 -4.45
CA ARG A 204 -9.89 9.57 -4.22
C ARG A 204 -9.01 9.58 -2.98
N ILE A 205 -8.98 8.44 -2.30
CA ILE A 205 -8.22 8.28 -1.06
C ILE A 205 -6.81 7.80 -1.39
N LEU A 206 -5.82 8.52 -0.85
CA LEU A 206 -4.40 8.24 -1.05
C LEU A 206 -3.71 7.79 0.23
N GLY A 207 -4.33 7.96 1.39
CA GLY A 207 -3.76 7.55 2.66
C GLY A 207 -4.82 7.40 3.73
N PHE A 208 -4.73 6.35 4.53
CA PHE A 208 -5.66 6.09 5.61
C PHE A 208 -5.01 5.29 6.73
N THR A 209 -5.65 5.30 7.90
CA THR A 209 -5.32 4.44 9.04
C THR A 209 -6.56 3.79 9.61
N ARG A 210 -6.41 2.59 10.17
CA ARG A 210 -7.46 1.82 10.85
C ARG A 210 -6.87 1.17 12.09
N ASN A 211 -7.57 1.30 13.21
CA ASN A 211 -7.22 0.56 14.43
C ASN A 211 -7.52 -0.93 14.24
N PHE A 212 -6.65 -1.80 14.74
CA PHE A 212 -6.83 -3.24 14.65
C PHE A 212 -6.43 -3.87 15.98
N GLY A 213 -7.41 -4.26 16.80
CA GLY A 213 -7.17 -4.74 18.16
C GLY A 213 -6.39 -3.70 18.98
N LYS A 214 -5.21 -4.07 19.49
CA LYS A 214 -4.30 -3.14 20.19
C LYS A 214 -3.31 -2.42 19.27
N GLY A 215 -3.26 -2.83 18.01
CA GLY A 215 -2.38 -2.30 16.98
C GLY A 215 -3.14 -1.51 15.93
N GLY A 216 -2.60 -1.48 14.72
CA GLY A 216 -3.24 -0.75 13.62
C GLY A 216 -2.60 -0.98 12.26
N VAL A 217 -3.32 -0.58 11.23
CA VAL A 217 -2.86 -0.59 9.85
C VAL A 217 -2.94 0.82 9.29
N THR A 218 -1.85 1.30 8.71
CA THR A 218 -1.80 2.52 7.92
C THR A 218 -1.39 2.15 6.52
N TYR A 219 -2.06 2.73 5.53
CA TYR A 219 -1.72 2.55 4.12
C TYR A 219 -1.57 3.89 3.43
N ILE A 220 -0.51 4.03 2.63
CA ILE A 220 -0.26 5.21 1.78
C ILE A 220 -0.09 4.72 0.32
N ALA A 221 -0.91 5.25 -0.58
CA ALA A 221 -0.94 4.91 -2.00
C ALA A 221 0.23 5.50 -2.79
N LEU A 222 0.83 6.58 -2.29
CA LEU A 222 1.96 7.25 -2.94
C LEU A 222 3.24 6.40 -2.85
N GLY A 223 4.20 6.69 -3.73
CA GLY A 223 5.53 6.10 -3.75
C GLY A 223 5.79 5.19 -4.94
N HIS A 224 5.17 5.43 -6.10
CA HIS A 224 5.54 4.70 -7.31
C HIS A 224 7.02 4.94 -7.61
N ARG A 225 7.74 3.85 -7.86
CA ARG A 225 9.10 3.92 -8.35
C ARG A 225 9.26 2.93 -9.48
N SER A 226 9.37 3.43 -10.71
CA SER A 226 9.52 2.56 -11.88
C SER A 226 10.82 1.76 -11.82
N ALA A 227 10.74 0.49 -12.24
CA ALA A 227 11.91 -0.35 -12.44
C ALA A 227 12.95 0.30 -13.39
N PRO A 228 14.27 0.15 -13.16
CA PRO A 228 15.31 0.87 -13.92
C PRO A 228 15.26 0.71 -15.44
N HIS A 229 14.69 -0.41 -15.92
CA HIS A 229 14.62 -0.75 -17.35
C HIS A 229 13.25 -0.47 -17.98
N ARG A 230 12.29 0.06 -17.23
CA ARG A 230 10.92 0.29 -17.72
C ARG A 230 10.69 1.77 -18.01
N LYS A 231 10.28 2.09 -19.24
CA LYS A 231 9.64 3.37 -19.56
C LYS A 231 8.14 3.23 -19.27
N GLN A 232 7.64 3.97 -18.29
CA GLN A 232 6.21 4.02 -17.97
C GLN A 232 5.60 5.24 -18.65
N PRO A 233 4.36 5.16 -19.19
CA PRO A 233 3.70 6.32 -19.75
C PRO A 233 3.46 7.37 -18.65
N SER A 234 3.95 8.59 -18.87
CA SER A 234 3.61 9.77 -18.08
C SER A 234 2.67 10.67 -18.88
N ALA A 235 1.70 11.28 -18.21
CA ALA A 235 0.91 12.38 -18.72
C ALA A 235 1.41 13.69 -18.11
N ASP A 236 1.48 14.74 -18.93
CA ASP A 236 1.84 16.09 -18.51
C ASP A 236 0.70 16.75 -17.70
#